data_AF-A0A9D6L9W2-F1
#
_entry.id   AF-A0A9D6L9W2-F1
#
_cell.length_a   1.000
_cell.length_b   1.000
_cell.length_c   1.000
_cell.angle_alpha   90.00
_cell.angle_beta   90.00
_cell.angle_gamma   90.00
#
_symmetry.space_group_name_H-M   'P 1'
#
loop_
_entity.id
_entity.type
_entity.pdbx_description
1 polymer ?
#
loop_
_entity_poly.entity_id
_entity_poly.type
_entity_poly.pdbx_seq_one_letter_code
_entity_poly.pdbx_strand_id
1 'polypeptide(L)'
;FTGLGIALLARGSIPGLVFAALLFGALHKGALDLDLETEKVTRDLSAVIQALILVALAAQPAIAGAFDRVAARFAKKKERA
;
A
#
# COMPACT_ATOMS: atom_id res chain seq x y z
N PHE A 1 -6.62 -5.34 13.18
CA PHE A 1 -6.22 -5.83 11.85
C PHE A 1 -5.17 -4.92 11.20
N THR A 2 -5.44 -3.62 11.05
CA THR A 2 -4.58 -2.66 10.34
C THR A 2 -3.13 -2.57 10.84
N GLY A 3 -2.90 -2.67 12.16
CA GLY A 3 -1.55 -2.56 12.76
C GLY A 3 -0.52 -3.57 12.24
N LEU A 4 -0.92 -4.83 12.01
CA LEU A 4 -0.04 -5.85 11.43
C LEU A 4 0.29 -5.53 9.97
N GLY A 5 -0.69 -5.06 9.19
CA GLY A 5 -0.47 -4.65 7.80
C GLY A 5 0.50 -3.47 7.69
N ILE A 6 0.37 -2.49 8.57
CA ILE A 6 1.28 -1.33 8.66
C ILE A 6 2.70 -1.76 9.04
N ALA A 7 2.84 -2.72 9.97
CA ALA A 7 4.13 -3.25 10.36
C ALA A 7 4.84 -4.00 9.22
N LEU A 8 4.10 -4.78 8.44
CA LEU A 8 4.61 -5.45 7.24
C LEU A 8 4.99 -4.44 6.14
N LEU A 9 4.16 -3.40 5.96
CA LEU A 9 4.44 -2.32 5.01
C LEU A 9 5.74 -1.57 5.35
N ALA A 10 6.00 -1.36 6.63
CA ALA A 10 7.21 -0.69 7.10
C ALA A 10 8.50 -1.45 6.78
N ARG A 11 8.42 -2.76 6.44
CA ARG A 11 9.56 -3.63 6.11
C ARG A 11 10.70 -3.56 7.15
N GLY A 12 10.34 -3.44 8.42
CA GLY A 12 11.31 -3.32 9.52
C GLY A 12 11.91 -1.92 9.72
N SER A 13 11.50 -0.91 8.96
CA SER A 13 11.94 0.48 9.17
C SER A 13 11.04 1.22 10.17
N ILE A 14 11.62 1.72 11.26
CA ILE A 14 10.88 2.51 12.26
C ILE A 14 10.29 3.80 11.64
N PRO A 15 11.04 4.58 10.83
CA PRO A 15 10.45 5.77 10.19
C PRO A 15 9.26 5.42 9.29
N GLY A 16 9.38 4.36 8.49
CA GLY A 16 8.29 3.91 7.61
C GLY A 16 7.06 3.46 8.39
N LEU A 17 7.27 2.80 9.55
CA LEU A 17 6.19 2.44 10.46
C LEU A 17 5.45 3.68 10.98
N VAL A 18 6.18 4.71 11.40
CA VAL A 18 5.59 5.95 11.94
C VAL A 18 4.77 6.67 10.87
N PHE A 19 5.33 6.89 9.67
CA PHE A 19 4.62 7.56 8.58
C PHE A 19 3.38 6.79 8.14
N ALA A 20 3.48 5.46 8.01
CA ALA A 20 2.34 4.63 7.65
C ALA A 20 1.28 4.61 8.76
N ALA A 21 1.68 4.51 10.04
CA ALA A 21 0.74 4.57 11.16
C ALA A 21 0.00 5.91 11.23
N LEU A 22 0.69 7.02 10.96
CA LEU A 22 0.06 8.35 10.88
C LEU A 22 -0.94 8.45 9.73
N LEU A 23 -0.57 7.99 8.54
CA LEU A 23 -1.46 8.01 7.36
C LEU A 23 -2.75 7.21 7.63
N PHE A 24 -2.62 5.97 8.09
CA PHE A 24 -3.77 5.11 8.37
C PHE A 24 -4.58 5.60 9.58
N GLY A 25 -3.92 6.17 10.59
CA GLY A 25 -4.57 6.80 11.73
C GLY A 25 -5.39 8.03 11.32
N ALA A 26 -4.84 8.90 10.48
CA ALA A 26 -5.54 10.07 9.93
C ALA A 26 -6.73 9.64 9.06
N LEU A 27 -6.59 8.60 8.24
CA LEU A 27 -7.66 8.09 7.41
C LEU A 27 -8.79 7.44 8.23
N HIS A 28 -8.46 6.81 9.35
CA HIS A 28 -9.45 6.27 10.28
C HIS A 28 -10.19 7.38 11.05
N LYS A 29 -9.46 8.39 11.51
CA LYS A 29 -10.03 9.55 12.21
C LYS A 29 -10.88 10.43 11.31
N GLY A 30 -10.39 10.79 10.13
CA GLY A 30 -11.14 11.61 9.17
C GLY A 30 -12.41 10.92 8.68
N ALA A 31 -12.42 9.59 8.59
CA ALA A 31 -13.63 8.85 8.26
C ALA A 31 -14.66 8.83 9.39
N LEU A 32 -14.23 8.85 10.66
CA LEU A 32 -15.15 9.01 11.79
C LEU A 32 -15.81 10.40 11.77
N ASP A 33 -15.05 11.45 11.46
CA ASP A 33 -15.59 12.81 11.38
C ASP A 33 -16.56 12.95 10.18
N LEU A 34 -16.22 12.37 9.03
CA LEU A 34 -17.11 12.40 7.85
C LEU A 34 -18.36 11.54 7.98
N ASP A 35 -18.31 10.42 8.71
CA ASP A 35 -19.49 9.56 8.99
C ASP A 35 -20.51 10.28 9.88
N LEU A 36 -20.06 11.25 10.68
CA LEU A 36 -20.93 12.09 11.51
C LEU A 36 -21.55 13.26 10.72
N GLU A 37 -20.82 13.83 9.76
CA GLU A 37 -21.28 15.01 9.00
C GLU A 37 -21.95 14.67 7.66
N THR A 38 -21.68 13.51 7.05
CA THR A 38 -22.11 13.18 5.69
C THR A 38 -22.74 11.80 5.61
N GLU A 39 -24.02 11.74 5.21
CA GLU A 39 -24.82 10.50 5.09
C GLU A 39 -24.25 9.45 4.10
N LYS A 40 -23.31 9.86 3.22
CA LYS A 40 -22.76 9.03 2.13
C LYS A 40 -21.37 8.46 2.41
N VAL A 41 -20.64 8.97 3.41
CA VAL A 41 -19.26 8.55 3.67
C VAL A 41 -19.20 7.78 4.97
N THR A 42 -19.29 6.46 4.86
CA THR A 42 -19.33 5.58 6.03
C THR A 42 -17.95 5.11 6.45
N ARG A 43 -17.83 4.71 7.72
CA ARG A 43 -16.60 4.13 8.28
C ARG A 43 -16.06 2.93 7.49
N ASP A 44 -16.95 2.21 6.80
CA ASP A 44 -16.60 1.08 5.94
C ASP A 44 -15.82 1.52 4.70
N LEU A 45 -16.11 2.69 4.12
CA LEU A 45 -15.37 3.22 2.98
C LEU A 45 -13.88 3.42 3.34
N SER A 46 -13.59 3.92 4.55
CA SER A 46 -12.21 4.05 5.04
C SER A 46 -11.50 2.72 5.13
N ALA A 47 -12.18 1.68 5.63
CA ALA A 47 -11.61 0.34 5.68
C ALA A 47 -11.30 -0.21 4.27
N VAL A 48 -12.17 0.05 3.29
CA VAL A 48 -11.97 -0.33 1.89
C VAL A 48 -10.76 0.39 1.28
N ILE A 49 -10.64 1.70 1.49
CA ILE A 49 -9.49 2.48 0.99
C ILE A 49 -8.19 1.99 1.65
N GLN A 50 -8.19 1.76 2.95
CA GLN A 50 -7.03 1.20 3.67
C GLN A 50 -6.63 -0.17 3.11
N ALA A 51 -7.60 -1.05 2.82
CA ALA A 51 -7.32 -2.35 2.20
C ALA A 51 -6.76 -2.21 0.78
N LEU A 52 -7.28 -1.30 -0.03
CA LEU A 52 -6.77 -0.99 -1.37
C LEU A 52 -5.31 -0.52 -1.33
N ILE A 53 -4.96 0.36 -0.38
CA ILE A 53 -3.59 0.81 -0.18
C ILE A 53 -2.65 -0.37 0.15
N LEU A 54 -3.07 -1.26 1.06
CA LEU A 54 -2.29 -2.44 1.40
C LEU A 54 -2.11 -3.39 0.21
N VAL A 55 -3.15 -3.63 -0.60
CA VAL A 55 -3.08 -4.47 -1.80
C VAL A 55 -2.12 -3.88 -2.83
N ALA A 56 -2.22 -2.57 -3.10
CA ALA A 56 -1.34 -1.89 -4.05
C ALA A 56 0.14 -2.00 -3.63
N LEU A 57 0.42 -1.83 -2.34
CA LEU A 57 1.78 -1.93 -1.80
C LEU A 57 2.30 -3.37 -1.79
N ALA A 58 1.44 -4.35 -1.50
CA ALA A 58 1.79 -5.77 -1.57
C ALA A 58 2.09 -6.24 -3.02
N ALA A 59 1.45 -5.63 -4.03
CA ALA A 59 1.67 -5.96 -5.43
C ALA A 59 2.98 -5.38 -6.01
N GLN A 60 3.51 -4.30 -5.43
CA GLN A 60 4.71 -3.61 -5.91
C GLN A 60 5.95 -4.52 -6.13
N PRO A 61 6.34 -5.42 -5.21
CA PRO A 61 7.48 -6.32 -5.46
C PRO A 61 7.23 -7.33 -6.59
N ALA A 62 6.00 -7.79 -6.77
CA ALA A 62 5.65 -8.70 -7.87
C ALA A 62 5.75 -7.99 -9.23
N ILE A 63 5.32 -6.74 -9.30
CA ILE A 63 5.42 -5.90 -10.52
C ILE A 63 6.88 -5.61 -10.85
N ALA A 64 7.69 -5.21 -9.86
CA ALA A 64 9.11 -4.95 -10.04
C ALA A 64 9.85 -6.20 -10.56
N GLY A 65 9.64 -7.37 -9.93
CA GLY A 65 10.25 -8.62 -10.38
C GLY A 65 9.73 -9.12 -11.73
N ALA A 66 8.54 -8.73 -12.17
CA ALA A 66 8.08 -8.97 -13.54
C ALA A 66 8.87 -8.13 -14.55
N PHE A 67 9.09 -6.85 -14.24
CA PHE A 67 9.90 -5.94 -15.05
C PHE A 67 11.35 -6.39 -15.19
N ASP A 68 11.98 -6.78 -14.09
CA ASP A 68 13.38 -7.24 -14.08
C ASP A 68 13.57 -8.47 -14.99
N ARG A 69 12.63 -9.42 -14.95
CA ARG A 69 12.64 -10.61 -15.82
C ARG A 69 12.49 -10.25 -17.29
N VAL A 70 11.70 -9.24 -17.61
CA VAL A 70 11.53 -8.75 -18.98
C VAL A 70 12.81 -8.05 -19.45
N ALA A 71 13.36 -7.14 -18.65
CA ALA A 71 14.61 -6.44 -18.97
C ALA A 71 15.79 -7.41 -19.18
N ALA A 72 15.93 -8.43 -18.33
CA ALA A 72 16.97 -9.45 -18.45
C ALA A 72 16.87 -10.26 -19.75
N ARG A 73 15.65 -10.53 -20.25
CA ARG A 73 15.44 -11.22 -21.54
C ARG A 73 15.90 -10.36 -22.72
N PHE A 74 15.72 -9.04 -22.65
CA PHE A 74 16.20 -8.11 -23.68
C PHE A 74 17.72 -7.96 -23.66
N ALA A 75 18.33 -7.91 -22.47
CA ALA A 75 19.79 -7.88 -22.32
C ALA A 75 20.45 -9.14 -22.92
N LYS A 76 19.92 -10.33 -22.61
CA LYS A 76 20.46 -11.62 -23.10
C LYS A 76 20.31 -11.82 -24.61
N LYS A 77 19.35 -11.13 -25.25
CA LYS A 77 19.16 -11.14 -26.70
C LYS A 77 20.20 -10.28 -27.43
N LYS A 78 20.72 -9.24 -26.78
CA LYS A 78 21.71 -8.30 -27.33
C LYS A 78 23.13 -8.88 -27.39
N GLU A 79 23.49 -9.82 -26.52
CA GLU A 79 24.79 -10.53 -26.57
C GLU A 79 24.84 -11.64 -27.64
N ARG A 80 23.71 -11.98 -28.27
CA ARG A 80 23.61 -13.04 -29.28
C ARG A 80 23.46 -12.52 -30.71
N ALA A 81 23.49 -11.21 -30.92
CA ALA A 81 23.41 -10.55 -32.23
C ALA A 81 24.69 -9.75 -32.47
#